data_AF-A0A959A807-F1
#
_entry.id   AF-A0A959A807-F1
#
_cell.length_a   1.000
_cell.length_b   1.000
_cell.length_c   1.000
_cell.angle_alpha   90.00
_cell.angle_beta   90.00
_cell.angle_gamma   90.00
#
_symmetry.space_group_name_H-M   'P 1'
#
loop_
_entity.id
_entity.type
_entity.pdbx_description
1 polymer ?
#
loop_
_entity_poly.entity_id
_entity_poly.type
_entity_poly.pdbx_seq_one_letter_code
_entity_poly.pdbx_strand_id
1 'polypeptide(L)'
;MEHPIPTFAFPDFGYGIFTIYDSPFFQAVYSNFLSPMKLSNTQLKYLKSLHLRKFRQKYHNFMVEGAKMVAEVMADGQHEVEAVFATPDWAEANFPLPSHWQEKLMVVAPAELKKISTHPSPNQVLAILKQPDLTFNHQSIPNNLSLYLDDIRDPGNFGTILRIADWFGIQWVFCSENCVELYNPKTINASMGAFLRVKCLAIPFTELKAALPPDLPVCGAVLEGTSIFETDLPIPSILIIGNESQGISSALLPYISKKISIPKSKAGGAESLNAAVATGILCAQFMMGK
;
A
#
# COMPACT_ATOMS: atom_id res chain seq x y z
N MET A 1 -15.79 17.96 -12.92
CA MET A 1 -15.44 19.36 -12.67
C MET A 1 -14.06 19.55 -13.27
N GLU A 2 -14.00 20.17 -14.44
CA GLU A 2 -12.75 20.47 -15.15
C GLU A 2 -11.96 21.48 -14.32
N HIS A 3 -10.72 21.16 -13.96
CA HIS A 3 -9.82 22.11 -13.32
C HIS A 3 -9.18 22.98 -14.41
N PRO A 4 -9.18 24.33 -14.25
CA PRO A 4 -8.65 25.23 -15.25
C PRO A 4 -7.12 25.15 -15.28
N ILE A 5 -6.55 25.06 -16.49
CA ILE A 5 -5.12 25.19 -16.74
C ILE A 5 -4.70 26.63 -16.40
N PRO A 6 -3.61 26.87 -15.65
CA PRO A 6 -3.18 28.22 -15.32
C PRO A 6 -2.73 28.95 -16.60
N THR A 7 -3.51 29.94 -17.01
CA THR A 7 -3.24 30.78 -18.17
C THR A 7 -2.32 31.92 -17.73
N PHE A 8 -1.06 31.90 -18.13
CA PHE A 8 -0.20 33.09 -18.04
C PHE A 8 -0.61 34.05 -19.16
N ALA A 9 -1.40 35.07 -18.81
CA ALA A 9 -1.79 36.13 -19.73
C ALA A 9 -0.62 37.12 -19.89
N PHE A 10 -0.05 37.18 -21.08
CA PHE A 10 0.78 38.30 -21.51
C PHE A 10 -0.10 39.40 -22.14
N PRO A 11 0.35 40.67 -22.18
CA PRO A 11 -0.45 41.77 -22.72
C PRO A 11 -0.83 41.52 -24.19
N ASP A 12 -2.07 41.85 -24.49
CA ASP A 12 -2.77 41.53 -25.73
C ASP A 12 -2.17 42.32 -26.92
N PHE A 13 -1.33 41.65 -27.72
CA PHE A 13 -0.76 42.20 -28.96
C PHE A 13 -1.46 41.61 -30.19
N GLY A 14 -2.79 41.71 -30.31
CA GLY A 14 -3.53 41.68 -31.59
C GLY A 14 -3.35 40.46 -32.53
N TYR A 15 -2.65 39.41 -32.12
CA TYR A 15 -2.52 38.12 -32.79
C TYR A 15 -3.17 37.11 -31.86
N GLY A 16 -4.11 36.31 -32.38
CA GLY A 16 -4.90 35.36 -31.60
C GLY A 16 -4.06 34.56 -30.62
N ILE A 17 -4.64 34.18 -29.47
CA ILE A 17 -3.98 33.53 -28.33
C ILE A 17 -3.18 32.31 -28.79
N PHE A 18 -1.93 32.51 -29.19
CA PHE A 18 -0.94 31.46 -29.34
C PHE A 18 -0.48 31.18 -27.93
N THR A 19 -0.96 30.09 -27.37
CA THR A 19 -0.40 29.63 -26.10
C THR A 19 1.04 29.20 -26.38
N ILE A 20 1.94 29.30 -25.38
CA ILE A 20 3.32 28.80 -25.54
C ILE A 20 3.37 27.33 -26.02
N TYR A 21 2.30 26.58 -25.79
CA TYR A 21 2.10 25.19 -26.21
C TYR A 21 1.92 25.05 -27.73
N ASP A 22 1.41 26.06 -28.42
CA ASP A 22 1.19 26.05 -29.88
C ASP A 22 2.44 26.44 -30.68
N SER A 23 3.50 26.84 -29.99
CA SER A 23 4.77 27.20 -30.62
C SER A 23 5.46 25.96 -31.22
N PRO A 24 5.94 26.02 -32.49
CA PRO A 24 6.72 24.94 -33.08
C PRO A 24 7.95 24.55 -32.25
N PHE A 25 8.54 25.51 -31.53
CA PHE A 25 9.66 25.25 -30.62
C PHE A 25 9.22 24.40 -29.42
N PHE A 26 8.09 24.75 -28.79
CA PHE A 26 7.54 23.95 -27.70
C PHE A 26 7.17 22.55 -28.19
N GLN A 27 6.49 22.43 -29.33
CA GLN A 27 6.12 21.15 -29.92
C GLN A 27 7.34 20.27 -30.23
N ALA A 28 8.42 20.84 -30.74
CA ALA A 28 9.67 20.11 -30.97
C ALA A 28 10.32 19.63 -29.67
N VAL A 29 10.39 20.48 -28.64
CA VAL A 29 10.92 20.12 -27.32
C VAL A 29 10.04 19.06 -26.64
N TYR A 30 8.72 19.21 -26.72
CA TYR A 30 7.75 18.29 -26.14
C TYR A 30 7.74 16.92 -26.85
N SER A 31 7.81 16.90 -28.18
CA SER A 31 7.96 15.67 -28.95
C SER A 31 9.27 14.94 -28.63
N ASN A 32 10.37 15.66 -28.43
CA ASN A 32 11.63 15.07 -27.97
C ASN A 32 11.51 14.52 -26.55
N PHE A 33 10.81 15.23 -25.65
CA PHE A 33 10.55 14.76 -24.30
C PHE A 33 9.73 13.46 -24.26
N LEU A 34 8.73 13.33 -25.13
CA LEU A 34 7.90 12.12 -25.26
C LEU A 34 8.57 10.99 -26.05
N SER A 35 9.77 11.19 -26.59
CA SER A 35 10.45 10.17 -27.38
C SER A 35 10.84 8.97 -26.50
N PRO A 36 10.40 7.73 -26.84
CA PRO A 36 10.66 6.58 -26.01
C PRO A 36 12.16 6.24 -25.96
N MET A 37 12.69 6.15 -24.76
CA MET A 37 14.05 5.69 -24.49
C MET A 37 14.09 4.19 -24.21
N LYS A 38 15.26 3.59 -24.44
CA LYS A 38 15.54 2.19 -24.11
C LYS A 38 16.15 2.09 -22.72
N LEU A 39 15.68 1.13 -21.92
CA LEU A 39 16.28 0.86 -20.62
C LEU A 39 17.69 0.28 -20.80
N SER A 40 18.65 0.83 -20.05
CA SER A 40 19.99 0.26 -19.97
C SER A 40 19.98 -1.09 -19.25
N ASN A 41 21.00 -1.92 -19.51
CA ASN A 41 21.14 -3.20 -18.82
C ASN A 41 21.27 -3.04 -17.30
N THR A 42 21.89 -1.95 -16.84
CA THR A 42 22.02 -1.64 -15.41
C THR A 42 20.67 -1.32 -14.80
N GLN A 43 19.85 -0.48 -15.45
CA GLN A 43 18.48 -0.19 -15.00
C GLN A 43 17.62 -1.45 -14.97
N LEU A 44 17.65 -2.26 -16.03
CA LEU A 44 16.90 -3.52 -16.08
C LEU A 44 17.26 -4.46 -14.93
N LYS A 45 18.56 -4.61 -14.63
CA LYS A 45 19.01 -5.42 -13.49
C LYS A 45 18.52 -4.86 -12.16
N TYR A 46 18.61 -3.55 -11.97
CA TYR A 46 18.13 -2.88 -10.76
C TYR A 46 16.61 -3.06 -10.57
N LEU A 47 15.81 -2.71 -11.57
CA LEU A 47 14.35 -2.75 -11.51
C LEU A 47 13.83 -4.18 -11.27
N LYS A 48 14.39 -5.17 -11.97
CA LYS A 48 14.07 -6.59 -11.73
C LYS A 48 14.51 -7.05 -10.34
N SER A 49 15.61 -6.51 -9.80
CA SER A 49 16.07 -6.89 -8.46
C SER A 49 15.05 -6.49 -7.39
N LEU A 50 14.31 -5.38 -7.58
CA LEU A 50 13.26 -4.92 -6.68
C LEU A 50 12.05 -5.87 -6.61
N HIS A 51 11.99 -6.93 -7.41
CA HIS A 51 11.01 -8.02 -7.24
C HIS A 51 11.36 -8.91 -6.02
N LEU A 52 12.60 -8.86 -5.53
CA LEU A 52 13.08 -9.65 -4.39
C LEU A 52 13.23 -8.79 -3.12
N ARG A 53 12.75 -9.30 -1.98
CA ARG A 53 12.79 -8.65 -0.65
C ARG A 53 14.16 -8.07 -0.30
N LYS A 54 15.22 -8.88 -0.46
CA LYS A 54 16.59 -8.48 -0.10
C LYS A 54 17.05 -7.19 -0.77
N PHE A 55 16.61 -6.92 -1.99
CA PHE A 55 17.00 -5.72 -2.73
C PHE A 55 16.11 -4.53 -2.40
N ARG A 56 14.82 -4.75 -2.13
CA ARG A 56 13.95 -3.70 -1.59
C ARG A 56 14.47 -3.17 -0.25
N GLN A 57 14.89 -4.07 0.65
CA GLN A 57 15.51 -3.71 1.93
C GLN A 57 16.87 -3.03 1.73
N LYS A 58 17.71 -3.54 0.81
CA LYS A 58 19.04 -2.95 0.53
C LYS A 58 18.94 -1.52 0.00
N TYR A 59 18.03 -1.26 -0.93
CA TYR A 59 17.89 0.03 -1.59
C TYR A 59 16.88 0.95 -0.91
N HIS A 60 16.13 0.42 0.06
CA HIS A 60 15.02 1.11 0.72
C HIS A 60 13.94 1.62 -0.24
N ASN A 61 13.68 0.84 -1.29
CA ASN A 61 12.80 1.19 -2.39
C ASN A 61 11.78 0.11 -2.67
N PHE A 62 10.66 0.51 -3.25
CA PHE A 62 9.61 -0.40 -3.70
C PHE A 62 8.94 0.12 -4.97
N MET A 63 8.17 -0.77 -5.60
CA MET A 63 7.60 -0.53 -6.91
C MET A 63 6.08 -0.43 -6.82
N VAL A 64 5.54 0.57 -7.52
CA VAL A 64 4.11 0.76 -7.74
C VAL A 64 3.84 0.74 -9.23
N GLU A 65 2.82 0.00 -9.64
CA GLU A 65 2.50 -0.24 -11.05
C GLU A 65 1.03 0.02 -11.35
N GLY A 66 0.75 0.55 -12.54
CA GLY A 66 -0.61 0.80 -13.03
C GLY A 66 -1.04 2.24 -12.87
N ALA A 67 -1.72 2.76 -13.90
CA ALA A 67 -2.14 4.16 -13.98
C ALA A 67 -2.94 4.62 -12.76
N LYS A 68 -3.87 3.79 -12.27
CA LYS A 68 -4.68 4.10 -11.09
C LYS A 68 -3.83 4.25 -9.82
N MET A 69 -2.97 3.27 -9.53
CA MET A 69 -2.18 3.28 -8.30
C MET A 69 -1.15 4.41 -8.32
N VAL A 70 -0.52 4.65 -9.48
CA VAL A 70 0.42 5.77 -9.64
C VAL A 70 -0.28 7.11 -9.46
N ALA A 71 -1.50 7.27 -9.98
CA ALA A 71 -2.30 8.47 -9.74
C ALA A 71 -2.64 8.66 -8.26
N GLU A 72 -2.96 7.59 -7.52
CA GLU A 72 -3.21 7.65 -6.08
C GLU A 72 -1.96 8.08 -5.29
N VAL A 73 -0.77 7.54 -5.61
CA VAL A 73 0.50 7.96 -4.99
C VAL A 73 0.78 9.43 -5.29
N MET A 74 0.57 9.86 -6.53
CA MET A 74 0.81 11.23 -6.96
C MET A 74 -0.13 12.22 -6.24
N ALA A 75 -1.39 11.83 -6.04
CA ALA A 75 -2.37 12.63 -5.31
C ALA A 75 -2.09 12.68 -3.79
N ASP A 76 -1.59 11.59 -3.21
CA ASP A 76 -1.17 11.53 -1.79
C ASP A 76 0.01 12.49 -1.51
N GLY A 77 0.99 12.51 -2.42
CA GLY A 77 2.10 13.46 -2.38
C GLY A 77 3.05 13.32 -1.17
N GLN A 78 2.89 12.28 -0.35
CA GLN A 78 3.76 12.04 0.81
C GLN A 78 5.00 11.20 0.49
N HIS A 79 4.99 10.50 -0.65
CA HIS A 79 6.01 9.54 -1.00
C HIS A 79 7.10 10.17 -1.87
N GLU A 80 8.37 9.93 -1.51
CA GLU A 80 9.49 10.34 -2.35
C GLU A 80 9.60 9.43 -3.57
N VAL A 81 9.56 10.05 -4.76
CA VAL A 81 9.65 9.37 -6.05
C VAL A 81 11.11 9.30 -6.50
N GLU A 82 11.62 8.10 -6.71
CA GLU A 82 12.96 7.89 -7.23
C GLU A 82 12.99 7.92 -8.77
N ALA A 83 12.05 7.23 -9.41
CA ALA A 83 11.99 7.08 -10.86
C ALA A 83 10.58 6.76 -11.34
N VAL A 84 10.22 7.24 -12.53
CA VAL A 84 8.94 6.94 -13.17
C VAL A 84 9.21 6.46 -14.59
N PHE A 85 8.64 5.33 -14.98
CA PHE A 85 8.74 4.77 -16.33
C PHE A 85 7.35 4.69 -16.92
N ALA A 86 7.08 5.42 -18.00
CA ALA A 86 5.75 5.47 -18.59
C ALA A 86 5.78 5.33 -20.12
N THR A 87 4.67 4.88 -20.69
CA THR A 87 4.49 4.92 -22.15
C THR A 87 4.28 6.37 -22.62
N PRO A 88 4.56 6.67 -23.91
CA PRO A 88 4.30 8.00 -24.48
C PRO A 88 2.85 8.45 -24.23
N ASP A 89 1.88 7.59 -24.53
CA ASP A 89 0.45 7.88 -24.36
C ASP A 89 0.10 8.28 -22.92
N TRP A 90 0.71 7.63 -21.93
CA TRP A 90 0.45 7.96 -20.52
C TRP A 90 1.11 9.28 -20.15
N ALA A 91 2.36 9.51 -20.57
CA ALA A 91 3.07 10.74 -20.30
C ALA A 91 2.37 11.95 -20.93
N GLU A 92 1.84 11.79 -22.15
CA GLU A 92 1.05 12.81 -22.83
C GLU A 92 -0.27 13.09 -22.11
N ALA A 93 -1.05 12.05 -21.80
CA ALA A 93 -2.35 12.18 -21.15
C ALA A 93 -2.29 12.76 -19.72
N ASN A 94 -1.13 12.69 -19.05
CA ASN A 94 -0.94 13.20 -17.68
C ASN A 94 -0.06 14.45 -17.61
N PHE A 95 0.28 15.06 -18.76
CA PHE A 95 1.07 16.29 -18.77
C PHE A 95 0.20 17.54 -18.51
N PRO A 96 0.67 18.53 -17.74
CA PRO A 96 1.92 18.52 -16.98
C PRO A 96 1.83 17.69 -15.69
N LEU A 97 2.93 17.00 -15.37
CA LEU A 97 3.07 16.31 -14.08
C LEU A 97 3.58 17.30 -13.01
N PRO A 98 3.40 17.00 -11.71
CA PRO A 98 4.13 17.70 -10.66
C PRO A 98 5.65 17.68 -10.95
N SER A 99 6.36 18.78 -10.69
CA SER A 99 7.77 18.93 -11.07
C SER A 99 8.67 17.78 -10.60
N HIS A 100 8.53 17.35 -9.35
CA HIS A 100 9.28 16.23 -8.77
C HIS A 100 8.97 14.86 -9.39
N TRP A 101 7.84 14.71 -10.10
CA TRP A 101 7.56 13.54 -10.95
C TRP A 101 8.10 13.73 -12.36
N GLN A 102 7.88 14.91 -12.94
CA GLN A 102 8.33 15.27 -14.29
C GLN A 102 9.84 15.09 -14.45
N GLU A 103 10.64 15.51 -13.45
CA GLU A 103 12.10 15.37 -13.42
C GLU A 103 12.58 13.91 -13.34
N LYS A 104 11.72 13.02 -12.87
CA LYS A 104 12.02 11.58 -12.68
C LYS A 104 11.42 10.71 -13.77
N LEU A 105 10.67 11.30 -14.70
CA LEU A 105 9.99 10.60 -15.78
C LEU A 105 10.96 10.18 -16.89
N MET A 106 10.93 8.89 -17.19
CA MET A 106 11.55 8.28 -18.35
C MET A 106 10.45 7.68 -19.23
N VAL A 107 10.23 8.30 -20.39
CA VAL A 107 9.31 7.76 -21.39
C VAL A 107 9.97 6.54 -22.04
N VAL A 108 9.29 5.40 -22.05
CA VAL A 108 9.80 4.12 -22.56
C VAL A 108 8.76 3.45 -23.45
N ALA A 109 9.22 2.63 -24.40
CA ALA A 109 8.30 1.84 -25.22
C ALA A 109 7.56 0.79 -24.35
N PRO A 110 6.30 0.41 -24.70
CA PRO A 110 5.55 -0.61 -23.95
C PRO A 110 6.32 -1.94 -23.78
N ALA A 111 7.12 -2.32 -24.77
CA ALA A 111 7.95 -3.51 -24.72
C ALA A 111 9.08 -3.44 -23.66
N GLU A 112 9.62 -2.25 -23.38
CA GLU A 112 10.61 -2.05 -22.31
C GLU A 112 9.94 -2.08 -20.94
N LEU A 113 8.78 -1.42 -20.79
CA LEU A 113 8.00 -1.44 -19.54
C LEU A 113 7.57 -2.86 -19.15
N LYS A 114 7.17 -3.69 -20.14
CA LYS A 114 6.85 -5.10 -19.93
C LYS A 114 8.00 -5.92 -19.34
N LYS A 115 9.27 -5.53 -19.56
CA LYS A 115 10.43 -6.28 -19.03
C LYS A 115 10.60 -6.11 -17.53
N ILE A 116 10.08 -5.04 -16.96
CA ILE A 116 10.25 -4.67 -15.55
C ILE A 116 8.95 -4.83 -14.73
N SER A 117 7.82 -4.93 -15.43
CA SER A 117 6.49 -5.14 -14.84
C SER A 117 6.37 -6.47 -14.09
N THR A 118 5.57 -6.47 -13.02
CA THR A 118 5.08 -7.66 -12.31
C THR A 118 3.69 -8.08 -12.76
N HIS A 119 2.98 -7.25 -13.53
CA HIS A 119 1.64 -7.54 -14.02
C HIS A 119 1.67 -8.37 -15.32
N PRO A 120 0.76 -9.33 -15.47
CA PRO A 120 0.61 -10.09 -16.72
C PRO A 120 -0.05 -9.26 -17.84
N SER A 121 -0.84 -8.24 -17.49
CA SER A 121 -1.55 -7.35 -18.42
C SER A 121 -0.70 -6.15 -18.84
N PRO A 122 -1.06 -5.48 -19.96
CA PRO A 122 -0.41 -4.22 -20.35
C PRO A 122 -0.46 -3.20 -19.21
N ASN A 123 0.72 -2.68 -18.85
CA ASN A 123 0.87 -1.58 -17.91
C ASN A 123 1.31 -0.34 -18.70
N GLN A 124 0.88 0.85 -18.26
CA GLN A 124 1.19 2.13 -18.88
C GLN A 124 2.22 2.93 -18.08
N VAL A 125 2.36 2.65 -16.78
CA VAL A 125 3.27 3.39 -15.90
C VAL A 125 3.73 2.54 -14.71
N LEU A 126 4.98 2.73 -14.31
CA LEU A 126 5.62 2.12 -13.16
C LEU A 126 6.44 3.18 -12.45
N ALA A 127 6.24 3.32 -11.14
CA ALA A 127 7.00 4.22 -10.29
C ALA A 127 7.84 3.42 -9.29
N ILE A 128 9.05 3.90 -9.03
CA ILE A 128 9.90 3.47 -7.93
C ILE A 128 9.81 4.54 -6.84
N LEU A 129 9.41 4.12 -5.65
CA LEU A 129 9.21 4.99 -4.49
C LEU A 129 10.17 4.58 -3.39
N LYS A 130 10.59 5.54 -2.58
CA LYS A 130 11.29 5.24 -1.33
C LYS A 130 10.32 4.74 -0.27
N GLN A 131 10.76 3.78 0.51
CA GLN A 131 10.03 3.34 1.68
C GLN A 131 10.10 4.44 2.76
N PRO A 132 8.98 4.81 3.40
CA PRO A 132 9.01 5.74 4.53
C PRO A 132 9.79 5.16 5.72
N ASP A 133 10.61 6.02 6.35
CA ASP A 133 11.26 5.72 7.62
C ASP A 133 10.25 5.85 8.77
N LEU A 134 9.51 4.77 9.01
CA LEU A 134 8.58 4.69 10.12
C LEU A 134 9.33 4.38 11.41
N THR A 135 9.45 5.38 12.28
CA THR A 135 9.85 5.16 13.68
C THR A 135 8.63 4.87 14.53
N PHE A 136 8.72 3.82 15.35
CA PHE A 136 7.66 3.51 16.29
C PHE A 136 7.62 4.56 17.40
N ASN A 137 6.48 5.25 17.53
CA ASN A 137 6.18 6.08 18.68
C ASN A 137 4.85 5.64 19.29
N HIS A 138 4.88 5.08 20.50
CA HIS A 138 3.68 4.59 21.20
C HIS A 138 2.61 5.68 21.38
N GLN A 139 3.01 6.95 21.51
CA GLN A 139 2.07 8.08 21.61
C GLN A 139 1.30 8.32 20.30
N SER A 140 1.78 7.75 19.19
CA SER A 140 1.13 7.86 17.87
C SER A 140 0.14 6.73 17.59
N ILE A 141 -0.06 5.80 18.53
CA ILE A 141 -1.08 4.76 18.41
C ILE A 141 -2.41 5.38 18.85
N PRO A 142 -3.39 5.48 17.93
CA PRO A 142 -4.67 6.08 18.24
C PRO A 142 -5.38 5.35 19.37
N ASN A 143 -6.26 6.07 20.06
CA ASN A 143 -7.23 5.50 20.97
C ASN A 143 -8.34 4.75 20.19
N ASN A 144 -7.94 3.76 19.38
CA ASN A 144 -8.78 2.96 18.49
C ASN A 144 -8.24 1.52 18.38
N LEU A 145 -8.88 0.68 17.56
CA LEU A 145 -8.39 -0.65 17.22
C LEU A 145 -7.09 -0.56 16.40
N SER A 146 -6.12 -1.41 16.72
CA SER A 146 -4.95 -1.71 15.88
C SER A 146 -4.90 -3.21 15.56
N LEU A 147 -4.33 -3.59 14.42
CA LEU A 147 -4.15 -5.00 14.08
C LEU A 147 -2.71 -5.44 14.36
N TYR A 148 -2.53 -6.70 14.76
CA TYR A 148 -1.24 -7.38 14.72
C TYR A 148 -1.37 -8.67 13.92
N LEU A 149 -0.60 -8.78 12.84
CA LEU A 149 -0.60 -9.94 11.95
C LEU A 149 0.51 -10.90 12.38
N ASP A 150 0.13 -12.12 12.74
CA ASP A 150 1.06 -13.16 13.16
C ASP A 150 1.26 -14.21 12.06
N ASP A 151 2.41 -14.09 11.37
CA ASP A 151 2.86 -15.03 10.33
C ASP A 151 1.89 -15.15 9.14
N ILE A 152 1.33 -14.02 8.68
CA ILE A 152 0.58 -13.93 7.42
C ILE A 152 1.55 -13.98 6.24
N ARG A 153 1.53 -15.08 5.50
CA ARG A 153 2.51 -15.37 4.43
C ARG A 153 2.00 -15.07 3.02
N ASP A 154 0.68 -15.07 2.80
CA ASP A 154 0.16 -14.71 1.48
C ASP A 154 0.09 -13.17 1.31
N PRO A 155 0.79 -12.59 0.32
CA PRO A 155 0.72 -11.16 0.02
C PRO A 155 -0.67 -10.67 -0.38
N GLY A 156 -1.51 -11.54 -0.95
CA GLY A 156 -2.90 -11.19 -1.30
C GLY A 156 -3.74 -10.94 -0.04
N ASN A 157 -3.64 -11.84 0.94
CA ASN A 157 -4.28 -11.70 2.24
C ASN A 157 -3.74 -10.48 2.99
N PHE A 158 -2.42 -10.29 3.04
CA PHE A 158 -1.83 -9.12 3.70
C PHE A 158 -2.34 -7.81 3.09
N GLY A 159 -2.32 -7.68 1.76
CA GLY A 159 -2.83 -6.49 1.08
C GLY A 159 -4.32 -6.28 1.32
N THR A 160 -5.12 -7.35 1.28
CA THR A 160 -6.56 -7.27 1.56
C THR A 160 -6.83 -6.83 3.00
N ILE A 161 -6.04 -7.30 3.97
CA ILE A 161 -6.12 -6.87 5.37
C ILE A 161 -5.82 -5.38 5.52
N LEU A 162 -4.80 -4.85 4.82
CA LEU A 162 -4.53 -3.41 4.81
C LEU A 162 -5.71 -2.63 4.25
N ARG A 163 -6.34 -3.13 3.19
CA ARG A 163 -7.54 -2.51 2.60
C ARG A 163 -8.72 -2.52 3.57
N ILE A 164 -8.89 -3.60 4.34
CA ILE A 164 -9.91 -3.68 5.39
C ILE A 164 -9.59 -2.69 6.51
N ALA A 165 -8.32 -2.58 6.92
CA ALA A 165 -7.89 -1.62 7.93
C ALA A 165 -8.22 -0.18 7.50
N ASP A 166 -7.85 0.19 6.26
CA ASP A 166 -8.18 1.49 5.67
C ASP A 166 -9.69 1.76 5.64
N TRP A 167 -10.48 0.77 5.20
CA TRP A 167 -11.94 0.88 5.16
C TRP A 167 -12.57 1.18 6.52
N PHE A 168 -12.06 0.57 7.59
CA PHE A 168 -12.55 0.76 8.95
C PHE A 168 -11.83 1.87 9.72
N GLY A 169 -10.96 2.66 9.06
CA GLY A 169 -10.21 3.74 9.70
C GLY A 169 -9.17 3.27 10.72
N ILE A 170 -8.72 2.02 10.63
CA ILE A 170 -7.63 1.46 11.43
C ILE A 170 -6.31 1.98 10.86
N GLN A 171 -5.64 2.83 11.63
CA GLN A 171 -4.43 3.53 11.16
C GLN A 171 -3.16 2.69 11.27
N TRP A 172 -3.15 1.68 12.14
CA TRP A 172 -1.96 0.87 12.43
C TRP A 172 -2.21 -0.61 12.23
N VAL A 173 -1.31 -1.22 11.45
CA VAL A 173 -1.17 -2.65 11.28
C VAL A 173 0.26 -3.02 11.64
N PHE A 174 0.43 -3.77 12.71
CA PHE A 174 1.72 -4.35 13.08
C PHE A 174 1.81 -5.77 12.53
N CYS A 175 3.03 -6.28 12.33
CA CYS A 175 3.20 -7.66 11.92
C CYS A 175 4.48 -8.29 12.48
N SER A 176 4.46 -9.61 12.62
CA SER A 176 5.67 -10.37 12.97
C SER A 176 6.66 -10.38 11.80
N GLU A 177 7.95 -10.55 12.11
CA GLU A 177 9.03 -10.55 11.09
C GLU A 177 8.89 -11.65 10.03
N ASN A 178 8.15 -12.71 10.37
CA ASN A 178 7.86 -13.86 9.51
C ASN A 178 6.76 -13.56 8.47
N CYS A 179 6.00 -12.48 8.65
CA CYS A 179 5.00 -12.08 7.66
C CYS A 179 5.65 -11.73 6.31
N VAL A 180 4.84 -11.82 5.26
CA VAL A 180 5.17 -11.17 4.00
C VAL A 180 5.27 -9.66 4.19
N GLU A 181 6.23 -9.02 3.54
CA GLU A 181 6.45 -7.57 3.70
C GLU A 181 5.36 -6.74 2.99
N LEU A 182 5.06 -5.56 3.55
CA LEU A 182 4.17 -4.55 2.96
C LEU A 182 4.54 -4.25 1.51
N TYR A 183 5.83 -4.03 1.25
CA TYR A 183 6.35 -3.55 -0.03
C TYR A 183 6.55 -4.64 -1.09
N ASN A 184 6.06 -5.86 -0.83
CA ASN A 184 5.97 -6.87 -1.86
C ASN A 184 5.02 -6.37 -2.97
N PRO A 185 5.38 -6.46 -4.27
CA PRO A 185 4.53 -5.99 -5.36
C PRO A 185 3.10 -6.55 -5.32
N LYS A 186 2.92 -7.82 -4.96
CA LYS A 186 1.59 -8.43 -4.83
C LYS A 186 0.81 -7.87 -3.64
N THR A 187 1.48 -7.55 -2.53
CA THR A 187 0.86 -6.90 -1.35
C THR A 187 0.41 -5.48 -1.69
N ILE A 188 1.29 -4.68 -2.29
CA ILE A 188 0.99 -3.30 -2.75
C ILE A 188 -0.23 -3.31 -3.68
N ASN A 189 -0.23 -4.18 -4.69
CA ASN A 189 -1.35 -4.30 -5.62
C ASN A 189 -2.65 -4.73 -4.93
N ALA A 190 -2.61 -5.73 -4.05
CA ALA A 190 -3.77 -6.22 -3.33
C ALA A 190 -4.35 -5.18 -2.35
N SER A 191 -3.51 -4.27 -1.83
CA SER A 191 -3.93 -3.21 -0.92
C SER A 191 -4.81 -2.13 -1.56
N MET A 192 -4.78 -2.00 -2.89
CA MET A 192 -5.54 -0.98 -3.63
C MET A 192 -5.38 0.44 -3.03
N GLY A 193 -4.13 0.83 -2.76
CA GLY A 193 -3.78 2.16 -2.25
C GLY A 193 -3.84 2.32 -0.73
N ALA A 194 -4.33 1.31 0.00
CA ALA A 194 -4.40 1.35 1.45
C ALA A 194 -3.03 1.54 2.13
N PHE A 195 -1.94 1.11 1.49
CA PHE A 195 -0.58 1.34 1.97
C PHE A 195 -0.19 2.82 2.12
N LEU A 196 -0.91 3.73 1.45
CA LEU A 196 -0.70 5.18 1.57
C LEU A 196 -1.25 5.74 2.89
N ARG A 197 -2.28 5.10 3.46
CA ARG A 197 -3.07 5.61 4.59
C ARG A 197 -2.89 4.79 5.86
N VAL A 198 -2.61 3.50 5.73
CA VAL A 198 -2.38 2.57 6.84
C VAL A 198 -0.89 2.43 7.10
N LYS A 199 -0.46 2.77 8.30
CA LYS A 199 0.92 2.59 8.74
C LYS A 199 1.13 1.11 9.06
N CYS A 200 2.15 0.52 8.42
CA CYS A 200 2.53 -0.86 8.68
C CYS A 200 3.93 -0.93 9.27
N LEU A 201 4.10 -1.65 10.38
CA LEU A 201 5.42 -1.84 11.00
C LEU A 201 5.64 -3.30 11.38
N ALA A 202 6.77 -3.85 10.94
CA ALA A 202 7.25 -5.15 11.41
C ALA A 202 7.96 -4.95 12.76
N ILE A 203 7.44 -5.58 13.81
CA ILE A 203 7.96 -5.47 15.18
C ILE A 203 7.60 -6.74 15.96
N PRO A 204 8.51 -7.33 16.77
CA PRO A 204 8.16 -8.42 17.66
C PRO A 204 7.02 -8.02 18.61
N PHE A 205 6.01 -8.89 18.76
CA PHE A 205 4.85 -8.58 19.61
C PHE A 205 5.25 -8.20 21.05
N THR A 206 6.29 -8.82 21.59
CA THR A 206 6.81 -8.53 22.92
C THR A 206 7.34 -7.10 23.06
N GLU A 207 8.02 -6.60 22.03
CA GLU A 207 8.52 -5.22 22.00
C GLU A 207 7.37 -4.23 21.83
N LEU A 208 6.42 -4.54 20.94
CA LEU A 208 5.20 -3.75 20.78
C LEU A 208 4.42 -3.65 22.10
N LYS A 209 4.19 -4.78 22.78
CA LYS A 209 3.45 -4.81 24.05
C LYS A 209 4.17 -4.07 25.17
N ALA A 210 5.49 -4.16 25.23
CA ALA A 210 6.30 -3.46 26.23
C ALA A 210 6.24 -1.93 26.07
N ALA A 211 6.05 -1.44 24.85
CA ALA A 211 5.97 -0.01 24.56
C ALA A 211 4.54 0.55 24.68
N LEU A 212 3.53 -0.30 24.83
CA LEU A 212 2.12 0.06 24.96
C LEU A 212 1.68 0.11 26.43
N PRO A 213 0.54 0.77 26.75
CA PRO A 213 -0.04 0.72 28.08
C PRO A 213 -0.15 -0.74 28.59
N PRO A 214 0.27 -1.02 29.84
CA PRO A 214 0.24 -2.37 30.39
C PRO A 214 -1.13 -3.03 30.34
N ASP A 215 -2.18 -2.23 30.50
CA ASP A 215 -3.60 -2.59 30.57
C ASP A 215 -4.32 -2.56 29.22
N LEU A 216 -3.66 -2.15 28.13
CA LEU A 216 -4.26 -2.16 26.80
C LEU A 216 -4.74 -3.58 26.43
N PRO A 217 -6.05 -3.78 26.16
CA PRO A 217 -6.57 -5.10 25.84
C PRO A 217 -5.97 -5.67 24.56
N VAL A 218 -5.67 -6.96 24.60
CA VAL A 218 -5.24 -7.76 23.46
C VAL A 218 -6.30 -8.82 23.20
N CYS A 219 -6.95 -8.73 22.05
CA CYS A 219 -7.92 -9.69 21.57
C CYS A 219 -7.22 -10.63 20.57
N GLY A 220 -7.42 -11.94 20.72
CA GLY A 220 -6.90 -12.94 19.79
C GLY A 220 -8.01 -13.63 19.04
N ALA A 221 -7.96 -13.58 17.70
CA ALA A 221 -8.85 -14.33 16.84
C ALA A 221 -8.45 -15.82 16.81
N VAL A 222 -9.23 -16.66 17.48
CA VAL A 222 -9.00 -18.10 17.58
C VAL A 222 -10.27 -18.88 17.22
N LEU A 223 -10.13 -20.16 16.86
CA LEU A 223 -11.28 -21.02 16.59
C LEU A 223 -12.10 -21.32 17.86
N GLU A 224 -11.40 -21.53 18.98
CA GLU A 224 -12.00 -21.82 20.29
C GLU A 224 -11.95 -20.58 21.19
N GLY A 225 -12.85 -19.63 20.93
CA GLY A 225 -13.00 -18.40 21.70
C GLY A 225 -14.47 -18.05 21.90
N THR A 226 -14.74 -17.01 22.70
CA THR A 226 -16.10 -16.51 22.87
C THR A 226 -16.60 -15.87 21.57
N SER A 227 -17.87 -16.09 21.24
CA SER A 227 -18.47 -15.53 20.03
C SER A 227 -18.35 -14.01 20.02
N ILE A 228 -17.90 -13.45 18.89
CA ILE A 228 -17.79 -12.00 18.69
C ILE A 228 -19.15 -11.27 18.78
N PHE A 229 -20.25 -12.00 18.63
CA PHE A 229 -21.61 -11.45 18.74
C PHE A 229 -22.14 -11.43 20.18
N GLU A 230 -21.43 -12.08 21.10
CA GLU A 230 -21.78 -12.19 22.53
C GLU A 230 -20.71 -11.55 23.42
N THR A 231 -19.67 -10.99 22.81
CA THR A 231 -18.50 -10.43 23.51
C THR A 231 -18.51 -8.92 23.38
N ASP A 232 -18.36 -8.23 24.51
CA ASP A 232 -18.04 -6.80 24.49
C ASP A 232 -16.62 -6.60 23.91
N LEU A 233 -16.48 -5.85 22.83
CA LEU A 233 -15.21 -5.71 22.10
C LEU A 233 -14.53 -4.39 22.48
N PRO A 234 -13.44 -4.42 23.27
CA PRO A 234 -12.87 -3.21 23.82
C PRO A 234 -12.19 -2.36 22.76
N ILE A 235 -12.39 -1.04 22.86
CA ILE A 235 -11.63 -0.03 22.12
C ILE A 235 -11.12 1.00 23.15
N PRO A 236 -9.81 1.31 23.18
CA PRO A 236 -8.76 0.84 22.28
C PRO A 236 -8.36 -0.62 22.55
N SER A 237 -7.84 -1.30 21.55
CA SER A 237 -7.26 -2.66 21.71
C SER A 237 -6.35 -3.03 20.55
N ILE A 238 -5.59 -4.12 20.73
CA ILE A 238 -4.91 -4.83 19.64
C ILE A 238 -5.70 -6.09 19.31
N LEU A 239 -6.01 -6.30 18.04
CA LEU A 239 -6.53 -7.55 17.52
C LEU A 239 -5.42 -8.33 16.81
N ILE A 240 -5.10 -9.50 17.35
CA ILE A 240 -4.15 -10.44 16.75
C ILE A 240 -4.88 -11.35 15.76
N ILE A 241 -4.39 -11.37 14.52
CA ILE A 241 -4.83 -12.27 13.44
C ILE A 241 -3.71 -13.26 13.15
N GLY A 242 -3.99 -14.54 13.29
CA GLY A 242 -3.02 -15.62 13.05
C GLY A 242 -2.98 -16.13 11.62
N ASN A 243 -2.01 -17.00 11.36
CA ASN A 243 -1.84 -17.73 10.11
C ASN A 243 -3.05 -18.61 9.76
N GLU A 244 -3.37 -18.78 8.48
CA GLU A 244 -4.53 -19.55 8.01
C GLU A 244 -4.48 -21.02 8.40
N SER A 245 -3.28 -21.60 8.49
CA SER A 245 -3.06 -23.02 8.78
C SER A 245 -2.78 -23.29 10.26
N GLN A 246 -2.05 -22.40 10.94
CA GLN A 246 -1.59 -22.64 12.32
C GLN A 246 -2.30 -21.77 13.37
N GLY A 247 -3.09 -20.79 12.95
CA GLY A 247 -3.68 -19.80 13.85
C GLY A 247 -2.61 -18.90 14.48
N ILE A 248 -2.88 -18.43 15.69
CA ILE A 248 -1.96 -17.58 16.45
C ILE A 248 -0.87 -18.45 17.08
N SER A 249 0.38 -18.03 16.96
CA SER A 249 1.54 -18.69 17.54
C SER A 249 1.39 -18.85 19.05
N SER A 250 1.78 -20.01 19.57
CA SER A 250 1.69 -20.34 21.01
C SER A 250 2.39 -19.31 21.91
N ALA A 251 3.48 -18.70 21.43
CA ALA A 251 4.22 -17.65 22.13
C ALA A 251 3.41 -16.37 22.37
N LEU A 252 2.36 -16.11 21.59
CA LEU A 252 1.52 -14.91 21.71
C LEU A 252 0.31 -15.15 22.62
N LEU A 253 -0.08 -16.41 22.85
CA LEU A 253 -1.24 -16.76 23.67
C LEU A 253 -1.22 -16.17 25.10
N PRO A 254 -0.07 -16.12 25.81
CA PRO A 254 -0.02 -15.51 27.14
C PRO A 254 -0.35 -14.02 27.19
N TYR A 255 -0.24 -13.32 26.06
CA TYR A 255 -0.55 -11.89 25.99
C TYR A 255 -2.03 -11.63 25.68
N ILE A 256 -2.79 -12.65 25.26
CA ILE A 256 -4.19 -12.49 24.86
C ILE A 256 -5.07 -12.38 26.11
N SER A 257 -5.61 -11.19 26.34
CA SER A 257 -6.60 -10.93 27.38
C SER A 257 -8.00 -11.44 27.05
N LYS A 258 -8.35 -11.51 25.75
CA LYS A 258 -9.67 -11.96 25.27
C LYS A 258 -9.52 -12.85 24.04
N LYS A 259 -9.97 -14.11 24.14
CA LYS A 259 -10.04 -15.04 23.01
C LYS A 259 -11.41 -14.92 22.36
N ILE A 260 -11.44 -14.47 21.12
CA ILE A 260 -12.68 -14.25 20.37
C ILE A 260 -12.74 -15.13 19.13
N SER A 261 -13.94 -15.54 18.73
CA SER A 261 -14.17 -16.41 17.58
C SER A 261 -15.33 -15.93 16.71
N ILE A 262 -15.23 -16.18 15.40
CA ILE A 262 -16.38 -16.10 14.51
C ILE A 262 -17.09 -17.46 14.58
N PRO A 263 -18.34 -17.52 15.04
CA PRO A 263 -19.02 -18.80 15.20
C PRO A 263 -19.24 -19.48 13.84
N LYS A 264 -18.84 -20.75 13.78
CA LYS A 264 -19.08 -21.62 12.63
C LYS A 264 -20.49 -22.23 12.70
N SER A 265 -21.20 -22.25 11.58
CA SER A 265 -22.46 -22.99 11.49
C SER A 265 -22.24 -24.50 11.65
N LYS A 266 -23.13 -25.18 12.39
CA LYS A 266 -23.09 -26.65 12.57
C LYS A 266 -23.22 -27.42 11.25
N ALA A 267 -23.82 -26.81 10.23
CA ALA A 267 -23.93 -27.39 8.89
C ALA A 267 -22.71 -27.10 7.99
N GLY A 268 -21.75 -26.30 8.46
CA GLY A 268 -20.58 -25.90 7.66
C GLY A 268 -19.44 -26.92 7.72
N GLY A 269 -18.85 -27.23 6.56
CA GLY A 269 -17.72 -28.16 6.44
C GLY A 269 -16.33 -27.53 6.58
N ALA A 270 -16.19 -26.22 6.34
CA ALA A 270 -14.88 -25.56 6.29
C ALA A 270 -14.17 -25.54 7.66
N GLU A 271 -12.87 -25.80 7.70
CA GLU A 271 -12.08 -25.82 8.95
C GLU A 271 -11.87 -24.42 9.53
N SER A 272 -11.58 -23.44 8.67
CA SER A 272 -11.37 -22.04 9.02
C SER A 272 -11.82 -21.11 7.88
N LEU A 273 -11.89 -19.81 8.18
CA LEU A 273 -12.06 -18.76 7.18
C LEU A 273 -10.70 -18.29 6.68
N ASN A 274 -10.65 -17.77 5.46
CA ASN A 274 -9.51 -17.00 4.97
C ASN A 274 -9.19 -15.84 5.94
N ALA A 275 -7.90 -15.61 6.23
CA ALA A 275 -7.48 -14.62 7.24
C ALA A 275 -8.01 -13.21 6.95
N ALA A 276 -8.01 -12.77 5.69
CA ALA A 276 -8.55 -11.46 5.33
C ALA A 276 -10.07 -11.40 5.51
N VAL A 277 -10.80 -12.45 5.15
CA VAL A 277 -12.26 -12.55 5.38
C VAL A 277 -12.58 -12.49 6.87
N ALA A 278 -11.88 -13.28 7.69
CA ALA A 278 -12.04 -13.28 9.13
C ALA A 278 -11.75 -11.88 9.71
N THR A 279 -10.65 -11.24 9.25
CA THR A 279 -10.30 -9.88 9.65
C THR A 279 -11.41 -8.89 9.33
N GLY A 280 -12.03 -8.98 8.15
CA GLY A 280 -13.15 -8.12 7.75
C GLY A 280 -14.36 -8.26 8.67
N ILE A 281 -14.77 -9.49 8.99
CA ILE A 281 -15.88 -9.77 9.91
C ILE A 281 -15.57 -9.23 11.30
N LEU A 282 -14.36 -9.47 11.80
CA LEU A 282 -13.92 -8.99 13.11
C LEU A 282 -13.90 -7.47 13.17
N CYS A 283 -13.27 -6.80 12.20
CA CYS A 283 -13.21 -5.34 12.15
C CYS A 283 -14.60 -4.71 12.07
N ALA A 284 -15.50 -5.28 11.25
CA ALA A 284 -16.89 -4.84 11.19
C ALA A 284 -17.55 -4.91 12.58
N GLN A 285 -17.40 -6.03 13.28
CA GLN A 285 -17.99 -6.19 14.61
C GLN A 285 -17.38 -5.24 15.65
N PHE A 286 -16.06 -5.03 15.65
CA PHE A 286 -15.42 -4.05 16.53
C PHE A 286 -15.93 -2.62 16.28
N MET A 287 -16.15 -2.24 15.02
CA MET A 287 -16.54 -0.87 14.67
C MET A 287 -18.05 -0.63 14.77
N MET A 288 -18.88 -1.66 14.57
CA MET A 288 -20.34 -1.58 14.63
C MET A 288 -20.92 -1.93 16.00
N GLY A 289 -20.18 -2.61 16.88
CA GLY A 289 -20.59 -2.93 18.26
C GLY A 289 -20.63 -1.72 19.21
N LYS A 290 -20.73 -0.50 18.67
CA LYS A 290 -20.96 0.75 19.40
C LYS A 290 -22.44 1.06 19.50
#